data_AF-A0A382J2L2-F1
#
_entry.id   AF-A0A382J2L2-F1
#
_cell.length_a   1.000
_cell.length_b   1.000
_cell.length_c   1.000
_cell.angle_alpha   90.00
_cell.angle_beta   90.00
_cell.angle_gamma   90.00
#
_symmetry.space_group_name_H-M   'P 1'
#
loop_
_entity.id
_entity.type
_entity.pdbx_description
1 polymer ?
#
loop_
_entity_poly.entity_id
_entity_poly.type
_entity_poly.pdbx_seq_one_letter_code
_entity_poly.pdbx_strand_id
1 'polypeptide(L)' 'MGPDESSQKRNIIIPLFPLPTTVFYPNTSLPLHIFEPRYRSMVADALQGEGEIGM' A
#
# COMPACT_ATOMS: atom_id res chain seq x y z
N MET A 1 -39.96 -7.01 -7.71
CA MET A 1 -39.21 -6.00 -6.93
C MET A 1 -38.01 -6.73 -6.33
N GLY A 2 -36.82 -6.44 -6.84
CA GLY A 2 -35.56 -7.13 -6.55
C GLY A 2 -34.76 -7.23 -7.86
N PRO A 3 -33.42 -7.27 -7.84
CA PRO A 3 -32.50 -7.28 -6.69
C PRO A 3 -31.62 -6.01 -6.66
N ASP A 4 -30.97 -5.70 -5.53
CA ASP A 4 -29.62 -5.14 -5.59
C ASP A 4 -28.84 -5.69 -4.40
N GLU A 5 -28.19 -6.79 -4.73
CA GLU A 5 -27.32 -7.62 -3.92
C GLU A 5 -26.13 -6.82 -3.37
N SER A 6 -25.88 -7.03 -2.08
CA SER A 6 -24.54 -7.05 -1.48
C SER A 6 -23.51 -6.09 -2.04
N SER A 7 -23.49 -4.88 -1.49
CA SER A 7 -22.27 -4.07 -1.41
C SER A 7 -21.25 -4.81 -0.53
N GLN A 8 -20.59 -5.83 -1.11
CA GLN A 8 -19.51 -6.57 -0.47
C GLN A 8 -18.34 -5.61 -0.28
N LYS A 9 -18.16 -5.13 0.95
CA LYS A 9 -16.95 -4.45 1.39
C LYS A 9 -15.76 -5.36 1.07
N ARG A 10 -15.01 -5.04 0.02
CA ARG A 10 -13.71 -5.69 -0.20
C ARG A 10 -12.81 -5.26 0.94
N ASN A 11 -12.37 -6.23 1.74
CA ASN A 11 -11.40 -5.98 2.79
C ASN A 11 -10.04 -5.86 2.13
N ILE A 12 -9.57 -4.63 1.89
CA ILE A 12 -8.28 -4.38 1.26
C ILE A 12 -7.21 -4.41 2.35
N ILE A 13 -6.23 -5.31 2.21
CA ILE A 13 -5.10 -5.43 3.13
C ILE A 13 -3.86 -5.00 2.35
N ILE A 14 -3.25 -3.87 2.74
CA ILE A 14 -2.09 -3.30 2.06
C ILE A 14 -0.93 -3.19 3.07
N PRO A 15 0.32 -3.57 2.71
CA PRO A 15 1.47 -3.32 3.55
C PRO A 15 1.72 -1.81 3.69
N LEU A 16 1.99 -1.35 4.92
CA LEU A 16 2.16 0.08 5.22
C LEU A 16 3.63 0.41 5.48
N PHE A 17 4.20 1.29 4.65
CA PHE A 17 5.52 1.86 4.84
C PHE A 17 5.44 3.07 5.78
N PRO A 18 6.20 3.08 6.89
CA PRO A 18 6.12 4.18 7.84
C PRO A 18 6.84 5.43 7.31
N LEU A 19 6.07 6.49 7.04
CA LEU A 19 6.59 7.83 6.72
C LEU A 19 6.15 8.86 7.78
N PRO A 20 6.86 8.96 8.93
CA PRO A 20 6.37 9.70 10.09
C PRO A 20 6.17 11.22 9.88
N THR A 21 6.79 11.81 8.86
CA THR A 21 6.74 13.26 8.60
C THR A 21 6.41 13.63 7.16
N THR A 22 6.01 12.66 6.32
CA THR A 22 5.78 12.91 4.89
C THR A 22 4.31 12.83 4.54
N VAL A 23 3.81 13.86 3.86
CA VAL A 23 2.51 13.87 3.20
C VAL A 23 2.76 14.09 1.72
N PHE A 24 2.14 13.27 0.87
CA PHE A 24 2.23 13.39 -0.58
C PHE A 24 0.84 13.31 -1.20
N TYR A 25 0.71 13.84 -2.42
CA TYR A 25 -0.57 13.90 -3.12
C TYR A 25 -0.69 12.77 -4.15
N PRO A 26 -1.91 12.36 -4.53
CA PRO A 26 -2.12 11.44 -5.63
C PRO A 26 -1.40 11.90 -6.89
N ASN A 27 -0.87 10.95 -7.67
CA ASN A 27 -0.12 11.21 -8.91
C ASN A 27 1.20 11.98 -8.72
N THR A 28 1.76 12.01 -7.52
CA THR A 28 3.10 12.54 -7.27
C THR A 28 4.12 11.42 -7.13
N SER A 29 5.34 11.63 -7.63
CA SER A 29 6.44 10.70 -7.44
C SER A 29 7.24 11.09 -6.20
N LEU A 30 7.28 10.20 -5.21
CA LEU A 30 8.11 10.35 -4.02
C LEU A 30 9.29 9.36 -4.09
N PRO A 31 10.49 9.77 -4.53
CA PRO A 31 11.64 8.89 -4.55
C PRO A 31 12.10 8.60 -3.11
N LEU A 32 11.92 7.35 -2.66
CA LEU A 32 12.37 6.89 -1.35
C LEU A 32 13.68 6.10 -1.47
N HIS A 33 14.65 6.42 -0.62
CA HIS A 33 15.85 5.61 -0.48
C HIS A 33 15.68 4.61 0.66
N ILE A 34 15.38 3.36 0.31
CA ILE A 34 15.09 2.30 1.28
C ILE A 34 16.38 1.52 1.56
N PHE A 35 17.11 1.93 2.59
CA PHE A 35 18.40 1.33 2.94
C PHE A 35 18.33 0.34 4.10
N GLU A 36 17.42 0.53 5.06
CA GLU A 36 17.36 -0.34 6.24
C GLU A 36 16.93 -1.77 5.86
N PRO A 37 17.62 -2.82 6.34
CA PRO A 37 17.33 -4.21 5.97
C PRO A 37 15.88 -4.63 6.19
N ARG A 38 15.25 -4.22 7.31
CA ARG A 38 13.86 -4.54 7.62
C ARG A 38 12.87 -3.99 6.59
N TYR A 39 13.13 -2.79 6.07
CA TYR A 39 12.28 -2.16 5.07
C TYR A 39 12.53 -2.75 3.69
N ARG A 40 13.76 -3.17 3.38
CA ARG A 40 14.08 -3.90 2.15
C ARG A 40 13.34 -5.23 2.09
N SER A 41 13.30 -5.98 3.19
CA SER A 41 12.51 -7.22 3.27
C SER A 41 11.03 -6.94 3.04
N MET A 42 10.46 -5.95 3.73
CA MET A 42 9.04 -5.58 3.57
C MET A 42 8.69 -5.18 2.13
N VAL A 43 9.55 -4.41 1.46
CA VAL A 43 9.36 -4.02 0.05
C VAL A 43 9.49 -5.23 -0.87
N ALA A 44 10.44 -6.13 -0.61
CA ALA A 44 10.57 -7.37 -1.38
C ALA A 44 9.32 -8.23 -1.25
N ASP A 45 8.76 -8.35 -0.04
CA ASP A 45 7.52 -9.09 0.22
C ASP A 45 6.32 -8.45 -0.51
N ALA A 46 6.20 -7.12 -0.47
CA ALA A 46 5.13 -6.40 -1.17
C ALA A 46 5.23 -6.54 -2.69
N LEU A 47 6.45 -6.51 -3.25
CA LEU A 47 6.71 -6.73 -4.67
C LEU A 47 6.43 -8.17 -5.12
N GLN A 48 6.53 -9.15 -4.22
CA GLN A 48 6.12 -10.54 -4.51
C GLN A 48 4.59 -10.73 -4.49
N GLY A 49 3.86 -9.83 -3.82
CA GLY A 49 2.40 -9.79 -3.80
C GLY A 49 1.80 -8.97 -4.94
N GLU A 50 0.89 -8.06 -4.61
CA GLU A 50 0.21 -7.19 -5.58
C GLU A 50 1.06 -5.99 -6.04
N GLY A 51 2.26 -5.79 -5.47
CA GLY A 51 3.12 -4.66 -5.79
C GLY A 51 2.61 -3.33 -5.24
N GLU A 52 1.59 -3.36 -4.39
CA GLU A 52 1.02 -2.18 -3.74
C GLU A 52 1.61 -1.99 -2.33
N ILE A 53 1.95 -0.75 -2.00
CA ILE A 53 2.42 -0.34 -0.67
C ILE A 53 1.70 0.95 -0.29
N GLY A 54 1.08 0.96 0.88
CA GLY A 54 0.57 2.18 1.50
C GLY A 54 1.72 2.97 2.09
N MET A 55 1.68 4.30 1.97
CA MET A 55 2.72 5.21 2.45
C MET A 55 2.13 6.27 3.37
#